data_AF-A0A7S0CDZ4-F1
#
_entry.id   AF-A0A7S0CDZ4-F1
#
_cell.length_a   1.000
_cell.length_b   1.000
_cell.length_c   1.000
_cell.angle_alpha   90.00
_cell.angle_beta   90.00
_cell.angle_gamma   90.00
#
_symmetry.space_group_name_H-M   'P 1'
#
loop_
_entity.id
_entity.type
_entity.pdbx_description
1 polymer ?
#
loop_
_entity_poly.entity_id
_entity_poly.type
_entity_poly.pdbx_seq_one_letter_code
_entity_poly.pdbx_strand_id
1 'polypeptide(L)'
;QLECQTNEVVKCVTDCFGNLGEKLECFRVEQTKNNDSTVALANFEATSKRLSGQSERLTADLKLIERDENLASEERKGLDATIHEQAGESEKLRDETSAKLMEVHNEIESLKKQLSIKLDEAKTLAGLVQTHSVAIDKVRSKFTRQLNRVEKKETTVKEGRVEWEAEHASVQIAKMTHDAEVQTHSEALLTHDETMRRIQSEKENTKRFQSILIKELDVRGQIATLNNNSPAVADKSTSGDEEDKMVDDASSSEIQSTTELAVLQSVLSEFEAAVDESQTELKLAEAALKSVKDEMEEINVRLPILLEEKKLAAKARNFKAAGKASKAIKELMSRKDQLEGESETEASERVARAKETTEVTNKKLCEQKTIVEKHEKLEGQRCMNLLANKIMMLEQIKEETNESPLNESMDDGNEENIIKKTKMSLLTVALIGAIVLDEEISALKNEGLTLDARFGGWEDIVNSIKNVPTEDLEKKVEEIPCYAEKETLDDNNESENVAVEGTAEDDTSTAEDKKEDIGKELSASPLKALSLDNDAGSVIAKEEAKKVWKNLTQRIEETAERLEKAADEEDYDLAAELDELLENLKTEVDALGLTSDEIDVVELES
;
A
#
# COMPACT_ATOMS: atom_id res chain seq x y z
N GLN A 1 -11.71 194.63 14.59
CA GLN A 1 -10.62 195.10 13.72
C GLN A 1 -9.37 194.47 14.25
N LEU A 2 -8.65 193.80 13.35
CA LEU A 2 -7.66 192.76 13.62
C LEU A 2 -8.29 191.54 14.28
N GLU A 3 -8.48 190.54 13.43
CA GLU A 3 -7.77 189.28 13.64
C GLU A 3 -8.59 188.37 14.56
N CYS A 4 -9.43 187.50 14.01
CA CYS A 4 -9.14 186.76 12.78
C CYS A 4 -7.75 186.11 12.84
N GLN A 5 -7.35 185.62 14.01
CA GLN A 5 -6.32 184.60 14.11
C GLN A 5 -6.56 183.83 15.40
N THR A 6 -7.06 182.61 15.23
CA THR A 6 -7.50 181.61 16.22
C THR A 6 -8.93 181.72 16.75
N ASN A 7 -10.01 181.23 16.14
CA ASN A 7 -10.31 180.46 14.93
C ASN A 7 -9.53 179.21 14.54
N GLU A 8 -8.69 178.61 15.39
CA GLU A 8 -8.04 177.38 14.88
C GLU A 8 -7.53 176.40 15.93
N VAL A 9 -7.04 176.85 17.09
CA VAL A 9 -6.33 175.88 17.93
C VAL A 9 -7.25 174.95 18.73
N VAL A 10 -8.45 175.36 19.13
CA VAL A 10 -9.40 174.44 19.82
C VAL A 10 -10.76 174.34 19.12
N LYS A 11 -10.73 174.64 17.82
CA LYS A 11 -11.48 173.87 16.82
C LYS A 11 -10.99 172.40 16.80
N CYS A 12 -9.78 172.11 17.31
CA CYS A 12 -9.19 170.77 17.31
C CYS A 12 -9.70 169.82 18.41
N VAL A 13 -10.23 170.31 19.55
CA VAL A 13 -10.78 169.41 20.59
C VAL A 13 -12.30 169.23 20.42
N THR A 14 -12.97 170.19 19.79
CA THR A 14 -14.33 170.02 19.27
C THR A 14 -14.41 168.89 18.21
N ASP A 15 -13.32 168.59 17.49
CA ASP A 15 -13.33 167.56 16.43
C ASP A 15 -12.97 166.14 16.90
N CYS A 16 -12.44 165.94 18.12
CA CYS A 16 -12.05 164.59 18.57
C CYS A 16 -13.18 163.82 19.28
N PHE A 17 -14.15 164.51 19.89
CA PHE A 17 -15.33 163.85 20.48
C PHE A 17 -16.65 164.07 19.72
N GLY A 18 -16.64 164.95 18.71
CA GLY A 18 -17.71 165.03 17.71
C GLY A 18 -17.87 163.77 16.85
N ASN A 19 -16.84 162.91 16.76
CA ASN A 19 -16.86 161.70 15.93
C ASN A 19 -17.45 160.44 16.60
N LEU A 20 -17.92 160.55 17.85
CA LEU A 20 -18.68 159.47 18.51
C LEU A 20 -20.19 159.77 18.55
N GLY A 21 -20.57 161.05 18.47
CA GLY A 21 -21.96 161.49 18.42
C GLY A 21 -22.66 161.21 17.08
N GLU A 22 -21.94 161.29 15.96
CA GLU A 22 -22.55 161.07 14.63
C GLU A 22 -22.65 159.58 14.22
N LYS A 23 -21.99 158.66 14.94
CA LYS A 23 -22.10 157.20 14.69
C LYS A 23 -23.13 156.48 15.56
N LEU A 24 -23.64 157.10 16.62
CA LEU A 24 -24.68 156.50 17.48
C LEU A 24 -26.10 157.02 17.20
N GLU A 25 -26.22 158.16 16.51
CA GLU A 25 -27.52 158.69 16.06
C GLU A 25 -27.99 158.07 14.72
N CYS A 26 -27.12 157.34 14.02
CA CYS A 26 -27.43 156.74 12.71
C CYS A 26 -27.86 155.25 12.76
N PHE A 27 -28.02 154.63 13.95
CA PHE A 27 -28.45 153.21 14.02
C PHE A 27 -29.53 152.85 15.06
N ARG A 28 -30.19 153.80 15.74
CA ARG A 28 -31.41 153.41 16.47
C ARG A 28 -32.52 154.44 16.55
N VAL A 29 -32.62 155.25 15.50
CA VAL A 29 -33.91 155.83 15.07
C VAL A 29 -34.69 154.83 14.20
N GLU A 30 -34.12 153.66 13.89
CA GLU A 30 -34.77 152.57 13.13
C GLU A 30 -35.27 151.43 14.03
N GLN A 31 -36.06 151.75 15.05
CA GLN A 31 -37.45 151.30 15.07
C GLN A 31 -38.18 151.89 16.29
N THR A 32 -39.18 152.67 15.94
CA THR A 32 -40.08 153.39 16.80
C THR A 32 -41.26 152.51 17.21
N LYS A 33 -41.91 152.94 18.29
CA LYS A 33 -43.33 152.74 18.66
C LYS A 33 -43.73 151.52 19.50
N ASN A 34 -44.40 151.91 20.60
CA ASN A 34 -45.69 151.42 21.09
C ASN A 34 -45.69 150.06 21.80
N ASN A 35 -45.92 150.04 23.10
CA ASN A 35 -47.20 150.25 23.82
C ASN A 35 -47.92 148.93 24.09
N ASP A 36 -48.51 148.90 25.28
CA ASP A 36 -49.58 148.01 25.75
C ASP A 36 -49.22 146.60 26.24
N SER A 37 -48.77 146.63 27.50
CA SER A 37 -48.59 145.56 28.46
C SER A 37 -49.91 144.93 28.96
N THR A 38 -50.82 144.52 28.08
CA THR A 38 -52.06 143.82 28.49
C THR A 38 -52.47 142.66 27.59
N VAL A 39 -51.88 142.49 26.40
CA VAL A 39 -52.08 141.29 25.56
C VAL A 39 -50.98 140.24 25.78
N ALA A 40 -49.77 140.64 26.17
CA ALA A 40 -48.67 139.72 26.46
C ALA A 40 -48.95 138.82 27.68
N LEU A 41 -49.63 139.33 28.73
CA LEU A 41 -50.02 138.52 29.89
C LEU A 41 -51.17 137.55 29.58
N ALA A 42 -52.13 137.93 28.72
CA ALA A 42 -53.20 137.03 28.29
C ALA A 42 -52.69 135.94 27.33
N ASN A 43 -51.75 136.27 26.44
CA ASN A 43 -51.09 135.28 25.58
C ASN A 43 -50.09 134.42 26.36
N PHE A 44 -49.43 134.94 27.39
CA PHE A 44 -48.58 134.17 28.31
C PHE A 44 -49.41 133.28 29.23
N GLU A 45 -50.59 133.71 29.68
CA GLU A 45 -51.53 132.87 30.42
C GLU A 45 -52.15 131.80 29.50
N ALA A 46 -52.49 132.13 28.25
CA ALA A 46 -52.98 131.17 27.27
C ALA A 46 -51.89 130.17 26.81
N THR A 47 -50.64 130.61 26.62
CA THR A 47 -49.51 129.71 26.34
C THR A 47 -49.08 128.95 27.59
N SER A 48 -49.15 129.52 28.79
CA SER A 48 -48.88 128.81 30.05
C SER A 48 -49.97 127.78 30.35
N LYS A 49 -51.25 128.06 30.05
CA LYS A 49 -52.34 127.07 30.11
C LYS A 49 -52.20 126.01 29.03
N ARG A 50 -51.79 126.37 27.81
CA ARG A 50 -51.50 125.40 26.73
C ARG A 50 -50.30 124.53 27.06
N LEU A 51 -49.24 125.10 27.61
CA LEU A 51 -48.03 124.40 28.05
C LEU A 51 -48.31 123.55 29.29
N SER A 52 -49.14 124.02 30.23
CA SER A 52 -49.61 123.21 31.37
C SER A 52 -50.46 122.04 30.88
N GLY A 53 -51.42 122.27 29.97
CA GLY A 53 -52.24 121.21 29.38
C GLY A 53 -51.42 120.23 28.53
N GLN A 54 -50.40 120.70 27.81
CA GLN A 54 -49.46 119.83 27.10
C GLN A 54 -48.53 119.08 28.07
N SER A 55 -48.08 119.71 29.15
CA SER A 55 -47.30 119.06 30.20
C SER A 55 -48.11 117.99 30.92
N GLU A 56 -49.38 118.26 31.24
CA GLU A 56 -50.32 117.30 31.82
C GLU A 56 -50.60 116.14 30.87
N ARG A 57 -50.83 116.44 29.58
CA ARG A 57 -50.97 115.40 28.54
C ARG A 57 -49.72 114.54 28.42
N LEU A 58 -48.53 115.14 28.29
CA LEU A 58 -47.26 114.42 28.21
C LEU A 58 -46.98 113.60 29.47
N THR A 59 -47.37 114.10 30.64
CA THR A 59 -47.28 113.36 31.90
C THR A 59 -48.24 112.16 31.92
N ALA A 60 -49.45 112.31 31.40
CA ALA A 60 -50.41 111.22 31.26
C ALA A 60 -49.93 110.18 30.23
N ASP A 61 -49.42 110.62 29.09
CA ASP A 61 -48.85 109.76 28.04
C ASP A 61 -47.61 109.00 28.56
N LEU A 62 -46.73 109.67 29.32
CA LEU A 62 -45.58 109.03 29.96
C LEU A 62 -45.99 107.96 30.97
N LYS A 63 -47.00 108.21 31.81
CA LYS A 63 -47.55 107.19 32.72
C LYS A 63 -48.16 106.00 31.98
N LEU A 64 -48.80 106.23 30.83
CA LEU A 64 -49.32 105.14 29.99
C LEU A 64 -48.18 104.29 29.41
N ILE A 65 -47.13 104.93 28.89
CA ILE A 65 -45.94 104.23 28.39
C ILE A 65 -45.26 103.43 29.50
N GLU A 66 -45.02 104.02 30.68
CA GLU A 66 -44.43 103.30 31.82
C GLU A 66 -45.28 102.10 32.24
N ARG A 67 -46.61 102.24 32.23
CA ARG A 67 -47.53 101.12 32.51
C ARG A 67 -47.39 100.03 31.46
N ASP A 68 -47.34 100.38 30.18
CA ASP A 68 -47.25 99.42 29.08
C ASP A 68 -45.86 98.74 29.03
N GLU A 69 -44.77 99.46 29.34
CA GLU A 69 -43.42 98.90 29.52
C GLU A 69 -43.38 97.89 30.67
N ASN A 70 -44.04 98.19 31.78
CA ASN A 70 -44.15 97.26 32.91
C ASN A 70 -44.93 96.01 32.52
N LEU A 71 -46.07 96.16 31.83
CA LEU A 71 -46.85 95.01 31.34
C LEU A 71 -46.04 94.14 30.36
N ALA A 72 -45.33 94.75 29.42
CA ALA A 72 -44.45 94.03 28.50
C ALA A 72 -43.27 93.35 29.21
N SER A 73 -42.71 93.98 30.25
CA SER A 73 -41.66 93.38 31.08
C SER A 73 -42.16 92.17 31.85
N GLU A 74 -43.36 92.24 32.43
CA GLU A 74 -44.01 91.13 33.12
C GLU A 74 -44.36 89.99 32.17
N GLU A 75 -44.90 90.29 30.99
CA GLU A 75 -45.19 89.31 29.94
C GLU A 75 -43.91 88.61 29.47
N ARG A 76 -42.83 89.37 29.21
CA ARG A 76 -41.53 88.79 28.84
C ARG A 76 -40.99 87.88 29.93
N LYS A 77 -41.06 88.29 31.20
CA LYS A 77 -40.65 87.44 32.33
C LYS A 77 -41.49 86.17 32.42
N GLY A 78 -42.80 86.27 32.19
CA GLY A 78 -43.71 85.12 32.16
C GLY A 78 -43.40 84.15 31.01
N LEU A 79 -43.12 84.68 29.82
CA LEU A 79 -42.71 83.89 28.66
C LEU A 79 -41.35 83.23 28.86
N ASP A 80 -40.34 83.96 29.36
CA ASP A 80 -39.01 83.40 29.65
C ASP A 80 -39.10 82.29 30.72
N ALA A 81 -39.93 82.48 31.75
CA ALA A 81 -40.19 81.44 32.76
C ALA A 81 -40.88 80.21 32.16
N THR A 82 -41.88 80.41 31.30
CA THR A 82 -42.60 79.31 30.62
C THR A 82 -41.68 78.56 29.67
N ILE A 83 -40.85 79.28 28.90
CA ILE A 83 -39.84 78.68 28.01
C ILE A 83 -38.84 77.88 28.83
N HIS A 84 -38.36 78.41 29.95
CA HIS A 84 -37.42 77.69 30.81
C HIS A 84 -38.04 76.43 31.44
N GLU A 85 -39.30 76.50 31.89
CA GLU A 85 -40.03 75.35 32.41
C GLU A 85 -40.24 74.27 31.34
N GLN A 86 -40.73 74.65 30.16
CA GLN A 86 -41.01 73.72 29.06
C GLN A 86 -39.74 73.15 28.42
N ALA A 87 -38.69 73.95 28.28
CA ALA A 87 -37.40 73.50 27.73
C ALA A 87 -36.58 72.70 28.75
N GLY A 88 -36.74 72.98 30.05
CA GLY A 88 -35.90 72.38 31.10
C GLY A 88 -36.00 70.85 31.19
N GLU A 89 -37.18 70.27 30.98
CA GLU A 89 -37.33 68.81 30.90
C GLU A 89 -36.63 68.22 29.68
N SER A 90 -36.72 68.89 28.53
CA SER A 90 -36.08 68.46 27.29
C SER A 90 -34.54 68.59 27.35
N GLU A 91 -34.03 69.66 27.98
CA GLU A 91 -32.59 69.84 28.22
C GLU A 91 -32.03 68.77 29.15
N LYS A 92 -32.74 68.43 30.24
CA LYS A 92 -32.35 67.32 31.11
C LYS A 92 -32.33 65.98 30.36
N LEU A 93 -33.37 65.70 29.57
CA LEU A 93 -33.41 64.47 28.78
C LEU A 93 -32.28 64.42 27.74
N ARG A 94 -31.96 65.55 27.09
CA ARG A 94 -30.81 65.67 26.17
C ARG A 94 -29.50 65.38 26.90
N ASP A 95 -29.30 65.95 28.07
CA ASP A 95 -28.04 65.79 28.82
C ASP A 95 -27.90 64.36 29.36
N GLU A 96 -29.00 63.74 29.84
CA GLU A 96 -29.02 62.33 30.26
C GLU A 96 -28.78 61.37 29.09
N THR A 97 -29.41 61.61 27.93
CA THR A 97 -29.19 60.79 26.72
C THR A 97 -27.78 60.97 26.17
N SER A 98 -27.24 62.19 26.20
CA SER A 98 -25.85 62.47 25.84
C SER A 98 -24.85 61.76 26.77
N ALA A 99 -25.11 61.75 28.08
CA ALA A 99 -24.29 61.02 29.05
C ALA A 99 -24.30 59.50 28.79
N LYS A 100 -25.49 58.91 28.57
CA LYS A 100 -25.64 57.48 28.22
C LYS A 100 -24.94 57.14 26.91
N LEU A 101 -25.04 58.02 25.90
CA LEU A 101 -24.34 57.83 24.62
C LEU A 101 -22.81 57.80 24.82
N MET A 102 -22.28 58.67 25.68
CA MET A 102 -20.86 58.69 26.02
C MET A 102 -20.41 57.43 26.77
N GLU A 103 -21.23 56.91 27.69
CA GLU A 103 -20.97 55.63 28.36
C GLU A 103 -20.90 54.46 27.37
N VAL A 104 -21.87 54.36 26.45
CA VAL A 104 -21.87 53.34 25.38
C VAL A 104 -20.64 53.49 24.48
N HIS A 105 -20.24 54.71 24.13
CA HIS A 105 -19.05 54.94 23.31
C HIS A 105 -17.78 54.44 24.01
N ASN A 106 -17.64 54.71 25.31
CA ASN A 106 -16.52 54.22 26.12
C ASN A 106 -16.50 52.68 26.21
N GLU A 107 -17.67 52.04 26.32
CA GLU A 107 -17.77 50.58 26.30
C GLU A 107 -17.35 49.99 24.94
N ILE A 108 -17.80 50.59 23.84
CA ILE A 108 -17.38 50.19 22.48
C ILE A 108 -15.86 50.29 22.33
N GLU A 109 -15.24 51.36 22.82
CA GLU A 109 -13.78 51.49 22.79
C GLU A 109 -13.07 50.43 23.65
N SER A 110 -13.60 50.12 24.83
CA SER A 110 -13.08 49.07 25.70
C SER A 110 -13.15 47.69 25.04
N LEU A 111 -14.29 47.36 24.42
CA LEU A 111 -14.49 46.10 23.69
C LEU A 111 -13.57 46.00 22.47
N LYS A 112 -13.38 47.10 21.72
CA LYS A 112 -12.41 47.15 20.61
C LYS A 112 -10.98 46.86 21.07
N LYS A 113 -10.57 47.40 22.23
CA LYS A 113 -9.25 47.10 22.83
C LYS A 113 -9.12 45.64 23.23
N GLN A 114 -10.15 45.06 23.86
CA GLN A 114 -10.16 43.63 24.22
C GLN A 114 -10.09 42.73 22.98
N LEU A 115 -10.85 43.06 21.93
CA LEU A 115 -10.81 42.34 20.66
C LEU A 115 -9.40 42.35 20.05
N SER A 116 -8.74 43.52 20.03
CA SER A 116 -7.35 43.64 19.56
C SER A 116 -6.39 42.73 20.34
N ILE A 117 -6.49 42.71 21.67
CA ILE A 117 -5.65 41.84 22.52
C ILE A 117 -5.89 40.36 22.19
N LYS A 118 -7.15 39.94 22.02
CA LYS A 118 -7.49 38.56 21.67
C LYS A 118 -7.03 38.16 20.27
N LEU A 119 -7.04 39.08 19.31
CA LEU A 119 -6.47 38.85 17.98
C LEU A 119 -4.95 38.65 18.04
N ASP A 120 -4.22 39.43 18.85
CA ASP A 120 -2.78 39.26 19.04
C ASP A 120 -2.43 37.96 19.78
N GLU A 121 -3.21 37.58 20.80
CA GLU A 121 -3.11 36.27 21.47
C GLU A 121 -3.33 35.13 20.47
N ALA A 122 -4.38 35.20 19.65
CA ALA A 122 -4.68 34.19 18.63
C ALA A 122 -3.55 34.06 17.61
N LYS A 123 -2.98 35.18 17.13
CA LYS A 123 -1.82 35.20 16.24
C LYS A 123 -0.59 34.55 16.89
N THR A 124 -0.36 34.82 18.17
CA THR A 124 0.74 34.22 18.94
C THR A 124 0.57 32.70 19.08
N LEU A 125 -0.65 32.25 19.42
CA LEU A 125 -0.98 30.83 19.51
C LEU A 125 -0.84 30.11 18.16
N ALA A 126 -1.29 30.74 17.07
CA ALA A 126 -1.11 30.20 15.72
C ALA A 126 0.38 29.99 15.37
N GLY A 127 1.24 30.95 15.73
CA GLY A 127 2.70 30.81 15.56
C GLY A 127 3.29 29.67 16.40
N LEU A 128 2.81 29.47 17.63
CA LEU A 128 3.22 28.36 18.49
C LEU A 128 2.77 27.00 17.91
N VAL A 129 1.54 26.89 17.42
CA VAL A 129 1.03 25.68 16.75
C VAL A 129 1.92 25.33 15.57
N GLN A 130 2.25 26.30 14.70
CA GLN A 130 3.14 26.07 13.56
C GLN A 130 4.54 25.60 14.01
N THR A 131 5.09 26.21 15.05
CA THR A 131 6.40 25.84 15.61
C THR A 131 6.38 24.41 16.15
N HIS A 132 5.33 24.01 16.85
CA HIS A 132 5.15 22.65 17.36
C HIS A 132 4.96 21.62 16.24
N SER A 133 4.18 21.94 15.20
CA SER A 133 4.04 21.09 14.01
C SER A 133 5.38 20.81 13.35
N VAL A 134 6.21 21.84 13.14
CA VAL A 134 7.57 21.68 12.58
C VAL A 134 8.45 20.81 13.49
N ALA A 135 8.32 20.92 14.82
CA ALA A 135 9.06 20.07 15.75
C ALA A 135 8.61 18.60 15.67
N ILE A 136 7.30 18.34 15.55
CA ILE A 136 6.73 17.00 15.36
C ILE A 136 7.25 16.39 14.04
N ASP A 137 7.26 17.14 12.94
CA ASP A 137 7.72 16.65 11.64
C ASP A 137 9.22 16.29 11.65
N LYS A 138 10.04 17.06 12.38
CA LYS A 138 11.45 16.73 12.60
C LYS A 138 11.62 15.42 13.36
N VAL A 139 10.81 15.19 14.40
CA VAL A 139 10.83 13.95 15.18
C VAL A 139 10.39 12.76 14.31
N ARG A 140 9.26 12.90 13.59
CA ARG A 140 8.76 11.88 12.65
C ARG A 140 9.82 11.52 11.61
N SER A 141 10.41 12.52 10.95
CA SER A 141 11.47 12.32 9.97
C SER A 141 12.69 11.57 10.54
N LYS A 142 13.07 11.84 11.79
CA LYS A 142 14.16 11.13 12.48
C LYS A 142 13.81 9.66 12.70
N PHE A 143 12.60 9.36 13.17
CA PHE A 143 12.15 7.99 13.43
C PHE A 143 11.90 7.21 12.14
N THR A 144 11.34 7.82 11.09
CA THR A 144 11.24 7.19 9.76
C THR A 144 12.61 6.74 9.25
N ARG A 145 13.65 7.59 9.36
CA ARG A 145 15.03 7.18 9.00
C ARG A 145 15.60 6.07 9.89
N GLN A 146 15.13 5.95 11.13
CA GLN A 146 15.53 4.84 12.01
C GLN A 146 14.82 3.55 11.61
N LEU A 147 13.50 3.60 11.34
CA LEU A 147 12.72 2.47 10.83
C LEU A 147 13.32 1.93 9.54
N ASN A 148 13.59 2.77 8.54
CA ASN A 148 14.20 2.34 7.28
C ASN A 148 15.59 1.69 7.49
N ARG A 149 16.32 2.04 8.54
CA ARG A 149 17.60 1.40 8.89
C ARG A 149 17.41 0.05 9.56
N VAL A 150 16.37 -0.11 10.37
CA VAL A 150 16.00 -1.38 10.99
C VAL A 150 15.49 -2.35 9.92
N GLU A 151 14.60 -1.88 9.05
CA GLU A 151 14.08 -2.64 7.92
C GLU A 151 15.21 -3.16 7.01
N LYS A 152 16.16 -2.30 6.62
CA LYS A 152 17.35 -2.74 5.87
C LYS A 152 18.20 -3.78 6.61
N LYS A 153 18.29 -3.70 7.94
CA LYS A 153 19.00 -4.72 8.72
C LYS A 153 18.20 -6.02 8.77
N GLU A 154 16.89 -5.94 8.88
CA GLU A 154 15.99 -7.08 8.88
C GLU A 154 16.06 -7.83 7.55
N THR A 155 16.06 -7.12 6.42
CA THR A 155 16.23 -7.73 5.09
C THR A 155 17.59 -8.43 4.98
N THR A 156 18.69 -7.78 5.38
CA THR A 156 20.03 -8.41 5.36
C THR A 156 20.11 -9.63 6.29
N VAL A 157 19.45 -9.62 7.45
CA VAL A 157 19.40 -10.78 8.34
C VAL A 157 18.57 -11.92 7.75
N LYS A 158 17.45 -11.61 7.07
CA LYS A 158 16.64 -12.61 6.36
C LYS A 158 17.44 -13.25 5.22
N GLU A 159 18.11 -12.44 4.40
CA GLU A 159 19.01 -12.91 3.33
C GLU A 159 20.11 -13.80 3.89
N GLY A 160 20.83 -13.35 4.93
CA GLY A 160 21.88 -14.16 5.57
C GLY A 160 21.36 -15.44 6.22
N ARG A 161 20.11 -15.48 6.68
CA ARG A 161 19.48 -16.71 7.18
C ARG A 161 19.23 -17.71 6.06
N VAL A 162 18.71 -17.24 4.93
CA VAL A 162 18.48 -18.08 3.74
C VAL A 162 19.80 -18.64 3.21
N GLU A 163 20.85 -17.82 3.13
CA GLU A 163 22.20 -18.27 2.76
C GLU A 163 22.73 -19.33 3.72
N TRP A 164 22.61 -19.11 5.04
CA TRP A 164 23.06 -20.07 6.05
C TRP A 164 22.28 -21.40 5.98
N GLU A 165 20.97 -21.36 5.78
CA GLU A 165 20.14 -22.55 5.63
C GLU A 165 20.53 -23.36 4.38
N ALA A 166 20.83 -22.68 3.26
CA ALA A 166 21.33 -23.31 2.04
C ALA A 166 22.72 -23.94 2.23
N GLU A 167 23.66 -23.23 2.87
CA GLU A 167 25.00 -23.78 3.19
C GLU A 167 24.90 -24.97 4.14
N HIS A 168 24.07 -24.87 5.19
CA HIS A 168 23.85 -25.95 6.15
C HIS A 168 23.29 -27.21 5.46
N ALA A 169 22.29 -27.04 4.58
CA ALA A 169 21.74 -28.14 3.79
C ALA A 169 22.81 -28.77 2.88
N SER A 170 23.62 -27.96 2.20
CA SER A 170 24.73 -28.43 1.36
C SER A 170 25.78 -29.22 2.15
N VAL A 171 26.18 -28.73 3.33
CA VAL A 171 27.13 -29.43 4.22
C VAL A 171 26.53 -30.74 4.73
N GLN A 172 25.24 -30.76 5.06
CA GLN A 172 24.56 -31.97 5.51
C GLN A 172 24.52 -33.03 4.41
N ILE A 173 24.24 -32.63 3.17
CA ILE A 173 24.31 -33.52 1.99
C ILE A 173 25.74 -34.04 1.82
N ALA A 174 26.75 -33.17 1.80
CA ALA A 174 28.14 -33.56 1.66
C ALA A 174 28.61 -34.54 2.75
N LYS A 175 28.14 -34.34 3.99
CA LYS A 175 28.38 -35.27 5.10
C LYS A 175 27.73 -36.63 4.85
N MET A 176 26.47 -36.66 4.45
CA MET A 176 25.78 -37.91 4.13
C MET A 176 26.45 -38.67 2.98
N THR A 177 26.90 -37.96 1.94
CA THR A 177 27.68 -38.54 0.83
C THR A 177 29.01 -39.12 1.32
N HIS A 178 29.78 -38.37 2.12
CA HIS A 178 31.04 -38.86 2.68
C HIS A 178 30.83 -40.07 3.60
N ASP A 179 29.81 -40.06 4.46
CA ASP A 179 29.50 -41.18 5.34
C ASP A 179 29.13 -42.44 4.53
N ALA A 180 28.40 -42.29 3.41
CA ALA A 180 28.12 -43.37 2.47
C ALA A 180 29.38 -43.88 1.75
N GLU A 181 30.29 -43.00 1.34
CA GLU A 181 31.58 -43.37 0.75
C GLU A 181 32.48 -44.12 1.74
N VAL A 182 32.55 -43.66 2.99
CA VAL A 182 33.30 -44.34 4.06
C VAL A 182 32.72 -45.72 4.32
N GLN A 183 31.39 -45.84 4.38
CA GLN A 183 30.73 -47.13 4.52
C GLN A 183 31.11 -48.07 3.36
N THR A 184 30.96 -47.60 2.11
CA THR A 184 31.32 -48.36 0.90
C THR A 184 32.79 -48.80 0.94
N HIS A 185 33.71 -47.91 1.33
CA HIS A 185 35.13 -48.23 1.45
C HIS A 185 35.42 -49.23 2.58
N SER A 186 34.71 -49.13 3.70
CA SER A 186 34.84 -50.08 4.80
C SER A 186 34.37 -51.49 4.41
N GLU A 187 33.28 -51.59 3.66
CA GLU A 187 32.77 -52.85 3.11
C GLU A 187 33.75 -53.43 2.07
N ALA A 188 34.33 -52.58 1.21
CA ALA A 188 35.37 -52.99 0.26
C ALA A 188 36.65 -53.49 0.96
N LEU A 189 37.07 -52.88 2.07
CA LEU A 189 38.21 -53.35 2.86
C LEU A 189 37.92 -54.68 3.54
N LEU A 190 36.71 -54.87 4.09
CA LEU A 190 36.31 -56.13 4.70
C LEU A 190 36.29 -57.29 3.69
N THR A 191 35.75 -57.06 2.48
CA THR A 191 35.76 -58.04 1.39
C THR A 191 37.19 -58.34 0.91
N HIS A 192 38.05 -57.32 0.81
CA HIS A 192 39.47 -57.53 0.52
C HIS A 192 40.18 -58.37 1.61
N ASP A 193 39.96 -58.08 2.89
CA ASP A 193 40.54 -58.86 3.99
C ASP A 193 40.05 -60.31 4.01
N GLU A 194 38.80 -60.54 3.60
CA GLU A 194 38.22 -61.87 3.44
C GLU A 194 38.85 -62.63 2.28
N THR A 195 39.01 -62.00 1.11
CA THR A 195 39.72 -62.60 -0.03
C THR A 195 41.19 -62.90 0.30
N MET A 196 41.88 -62.02 1.04
CA MET A 196 43.25 -62.26 1.49
C MET A 196 43.34 -63.43 2.48
N ARG A 197 42.38 -63.57 3.40
CA ARG A 197 42.26 -64.74 4.27
C ARG A 197 42.05 -66.02 3.46
N ARG A 198 41.20 -65.97 2.43
CA ARG A 198 40.97 -67.10 1.50
C ARG A 198 42.22 -67.47 0.70
N ILE A 199 42.92 -66.50 0.13
CA ILE A 199 44.18 -66.75 -0.59
C ILE A 199 45.23 -67.35 0.35
N GLN A 200 45.33 -66.86 1.59
CA GLN A 200 46.26 -67.39 2.56
C GLN A 200 45.92 -68.83 2.97
N SER A 201 44.64 -69.15 3.16
CA SER A 201 44.20 -70.52 3.45
C SER A 201 44.43 -71.44 2.26
N GLU A 202 44.18 -71.00 1.02
CA GLU A 202 44.48 -71.73 -0.21
C GLU A 202 45.98 -71.95 -0.41
N LYS A 203 46.82 -70.96 -0.09
CA LYS A 203 48.29 -71.08 -0.09
C LYS A 203 48.76 -72.12 0.92
N GLU A 204 48.19 -72.13 2.12
CA GLU A 204 48.48 -73.14 3.13
C GLU A 204 48.02 -74.54 2.70
N ASN A 205 46.82 -74.64 2.12
CA ASN A 205 46.31 -75.87 1.53
C ASN A 205 47.22 -76.37 0.39
N THR A 206 47.69 -75.48 -0.48
CA THR A 206 48.65 -75.80 -1.55
C THR A 206 49.96 -76.34 -0.98
N LYS A 207 50.49 -75.75 0.11
CA LYS A 207 51.67 -76.29 0.79
C LYS A 207 51.40 -77.68 1.40
N ARG A 208 50.21 -77.90 1.96
CA ARG A 208 49.79 -79.22 2.46
C ARG A 208 49.72 -80.23 1.31
N PHE A 209 49.08 -79.90 0.20
CA PHE A 209 49.03 -80.72 -1.01
C PHE A 209 50.40 -80.97 -1.59
N GLN A 210 51.29 -79.97 -1.62
CA GLN A 210 52.67 -80.13 -2.05
C GLN A 210 53.41 -81.10 -1.12
N SER A 211 53.22 -81.03 0.20
CA SER A 211 53.81 -81.99 1.13
C SER A 211 53.24 -83.40 0.95
N ILE A 212 51.94 -83.54 0.66
CA ILE A 212 51.31 -84.82 0.33
C ILE A 212 51.86 -85.36 -0.99
N LEU A 213 51.96 -84.53 -2.03
CA LEU A 213 52.53 -84.88 -3.34
C LEU A 213 54.01 -85.23 -3.25
N ILE A 214 54.79 -84.54 -2.43
CA ILE A 214 56.19 -84.90 -2.17
C ILE A 214 56.25 -86.26 -1.48
N LYS A 215 55.36 -86.56 -0.53
CA LYS A 215 55.27 -87.88 0.12
C LYS A 215 54.81 -88.97 -0.85
N GLU A 216 53.84 -88.68 -1.73
CA GLU A 216 53.36 -89.57 -2.80
C GLU A 216 54.41 -89.79 -3.89
N LEU A 217 55.18 -88.75 -4.26
CA LEU A 217 56.31 -88.84 -5.17
C LEU A 217 57.53 -89.51 -4.53
N ASP A 218 57.67 -89.51 -3.21
CA ASP A 218 58.67 -90.31 -2.49
C ASP A 218 58.25 -91.79 -2.43
N VAL A 219 56.94 -92.07 -2.43
CA VAL A 219 56.37 -93.44 -2.58
C VAL A 219 56.43 -93.93 -4.03
N ARG A 220 56.17 -93.07 -5.03
CA ARG A 220 56.37 -93.39 -6.47
C ARG A 220 57.85 -93.35 -6.89
N GLY A 221 58.68 -92.60 -6.18
CA GLY A 221 60.11 -92.44 -6.41
C GLY A 221 60.94 -93.67 -6.06
N GLN A 222 60.39 -94.62 -5.28
CA GLN A 222 60.97 -95.94 -5.09
C GLN A 222 60.56 -96.99 -6.15
N ILE A 223 59.61 -96.67 -7.05
CA ILE A 223 59.16 -97.56 -8.13
C ILE A 223 59.67 -97.12 -9.52
N ALA A 224 60.17 -95.89 -9.68
CA ALA A 224 60.60 -95.34 -10.97
C ALA A 224 62.11 -95.09 -11.12
N THR A 225 62.97 -95.81 -10.38
CA THR A 225 64.44 -95.86 -10.61
C THR A 225 64.87 -97.08 -11.43
N LEU A 226 64.14 -97.40 -12.51
CA LEU A 226 64.55 -98.33 -13.58
C LEU A 226 63.91 -97.95 -14.93
N ASN A 227 64.25 -96.79 -15.51
CA ASN A 227 64.36 -96.65 -16.98
C ASN A 227 64.84 -95.25 -17.40
N ASN A 228 66.16 -95.11 -17.45
CA ASN A 228 66.94 -94.56 -18.56
C ASN A 228 66.37 -93.41 -19.44
N ASN A 229 67.17 -92.34 -19.42
CA ASN A 229 67.79 -91.69 -20.59
C ASN A 229 67.00 -90.65 -21.41
N SER A 230 67.43 -89.39 -21.21
CA SER A 230 67.59 -88.26 -22.15
C SER A 230 67.97 -88.63 -23.61
N PRO A 231 68.00 -87.71 -24.62
CA PRO A 231 67.75 -86.26 -24.60
C PRO A 231 67.04 -85.65 -25.86
N ALA A 232 66.69 -84.36 -25.74
CA ALA A 232 66.85 -83.27 -26.74
C ALA A 232 65.98 -83.16 -28.02
N VAL A 233 65.96 -81.90 -28.49
CA VAL A 233 65.58 -81.33 -29.81
C VAL A 233 64.10 -80.90 -29.87
N ALA A 234 63.78 -79.63 -29.60
CA ALA A 234 63.95 -78.44 -30.45
C ALA A 234 63.02 -78.40 -31.68
N ASP A 235 62.42 -77.22 -31.80
CA ASP A 235 62.08 -76.52 -33.04
C ASP A 235 60.63 -76.58 -33.55
N LYS A 236 60.09 -75.36 -33.66
CA LYS A 236 59.40 -74.77 -34.81
C LYS A 236 57.89 -74.99 -35.05
N SER A 237 57.27 -73.81 -35.18
CA SER A 237 56.23 -73.45 -36.17
C SER A 237 54.85 -74.07 -35.92
N THR A 238 53.71 -73.53 -36.33
CA THR A 238 53.39 -72.65 -37.47
C THR A 238 51.92 -72.20 -37.32
N SER A 239 51.61 -71.03 -37.87
CA SER A 239 50.39 -70.70 -38.66
C SER A 239 48.98 -70.87 -38.10
N GLY A 240 48.13 -69.92 -38.48
CA GLY A 240 46.84 -70.26 -39.09
C GLY A 240 45.66 -69.48 -38.53
N ASP A 241 45.41 -68.31 -39.14
CA ASP A 241 44.16 -67.91 -39.80
C ASP A 241 42.79 -68.42 -39.29
N GLU A 242 41.87 -67.44 -39.26
CA GLU A 242 40.45 -67.50 -39.66
C GLU A 242 39.54 -68.52 -38.96
N GLU A 243 38.51 -68.00 -38.28
CA GLU A 243 37.12 -68.06 -38.74
C GLU A 243 36.16 -67.59 -37.63
N ASP A 244 35.45 -66.51 -37.94
CA ASP A 244 33.99 -66.43 -37.90
C ASP A 244 33.24 -67.58 -37.17
N LYS A 245 32.48 -67.24 -36.13
CA LYS A 245 31.33 -68.04 -35.69
C LYS A 245 30.36 -67.22 -34.84
N MET A 246 29.23 -66.89 -35.48
CA MET A 246 27.92 -66.85 -34.85
C MET A 246 27.81 -67.95 -33.78
N VAL A 247 27.43 -67.58 -32.56
CA VAL A 247 26.76 -68.50 -31.64
C VAL A 247 25.54 -67.78 -31.11
N ASP A 248 24.42 -68.34 -31.52
CA ASP A 248 23.05 -68.00 -31.19
C ASP A 248 22.79 -68.07 -29.68
N ASP A 249 22.14 -67.02 -29.18
CA ASP A 249 20.79 -67.12 -28.61
C ASP A 249 20.57 -68.18 -27.51
N ALA A 250 20.97 -67.87 -26.26
CA ALA A 250 20.41 -68.51 -25.06
C ALA A 250 20.65 -67.75 -23.73
N SER A 251 21.60 -66.83 -23.65
CA SER A 251 21.94 -66.12 -22.39
C SER A 251 21.33 -64.70 -22.25
N SER A 252 20.35 -64.36 -23.08
CA SER A 252 19.76 -63.00 -23.15
C SER A 252 18.61 -62.74 -22.15
N SER A 253 18.06 -63.78 -21.50
CA SER A 253 16.88 -63.64 -20.63
C SER A 253 17.18 -62.99 -19.27
N GLU A 254 18.36 -63.24 -18.69
CA GLU A 254 18.66 -62.77 -17.32
C GLU A 254 19.06 -61.29 -17.28
N ILE A 255 19.72 -60.79 -18.34
CA ILE A 255 20.06 -59.38 -18.48
C ILE A 255 18.80 -58.52 -18.71
N GLN A 256 17.77 -59.06 -19.37
CA GLN A 256 16.52 -58.33 -19.67
C GLN A 256 15.74 -57.92 -18.41
N SER A 257 15.61 -58.80 -17.42
CA SER A 257 14.86 -58.51 -16.17
C SER A 257 15.43 -57.33 -15.36
N THR A 258 16.75 -57.29 -15.21
CA THR A 258 17.44 -56.19 -14.50
C THR A 258 17.33 -54.86 -15.23
N THR A 259 17.31 -54.89 -16.57
CA THR A 259 17.11 -53.69 -17.38
C THR A 259 15.67 -53.17 -17.31
N GLU A 260 14.67 -54.04 -17.21
CA GLU A 260 13.25 -53.65 -17.09
C GLU A 260 12.96 -52.93 -15.76
N LEU A 261 13.49 -53.44 -14.64
CA LEU A 261 13.32 -52.78 -13.34
C LEU A 261 13.99 -51.40 -13.31
N ALA A 262 15.19 -51.27 -13.88
CA ALA A 262 15.89 -49.99 -13.98
C ALA A 262 15.10 -48.97 -14.84
N VAL A 263 14.47 -49.41 -15.93
CA VAL A 263 13.59 -48.57 -16.75
C VAL A 263 12.36 -48.12 -15.96
N LEU A 264 11.70 -49.02 -15.23
CA LEU A 264 10.54 -48.69 -14.40
C LEU A 264 10.90 -47.70 -13.27
N GLN A 265 12.07 -47.87 -12.63
CA GLN A 265 12.57 -46.93 -11.62
C GLN A 265 12.91 -45.55 -12.21
N SER A 266 13.42 -45.50 -13.44
CA SER A 266 13.61 -44.23 -14.17
C SER A 266 12.28 -43.53 -14.43
N VAL A 267 11.28 -44.26 -14.93
CA VAL A 267 9.92 -43.73 -15.16
C VAL A 267 9.29 -43.24 -13.86
N LEU A 268 9.48 -43.97 -12.75
CA LEU A 268 9.04 -43.54 -11.43
C LEU A 268 9.64 -42.17 -11.06
N SER A 269 10.95 -42.00 -11.24
CA SER A 269 11.65 -40.74 -10.97
C SER A 269 11.13 -39.59 -11.83
N GLU A 270 10.74 -39.85 -13.09
CA GLU A 270 10.13 -38.85 -13.97
C GLU A 270 8.75 -38.42 -13.45
N PHE A 271 7.92 -39.35 -12.96
CA PHE A 271 6.63 -39.02 -12.35
C PHE A 271 6.77 -38.28 -11.03
N GLU A 272 7.78 -38.58 -10.20
CA GLU A 272 8.07 -37.83 -8.98
C GLU A 272 8.46 -36.39 -9.31
N ALA A 273 9.33 -36.18 -10.30
CA ALA A 273 9.68 -34.85 -10.78
C ALA A 273 8.45 -34.09 -11.34
N ALA A 274 7.56 -34.77 -12.08
CA ALA A 274 6.33 -34.16 -12.59
C ALA A 274 5.34 -33.77 -11.48
N VAL A 275 5.26 -34.57 -10.40
CA VAL A 275 4.48 -34.21 -9.21
C VAL A 275 5.06 -32.96 -8.55
N ASP A 276 6.37 -32.90 -8.34
CA ASP A 276 7.03 -31.73 -7.76
C ASP A 276 6.80 -30.47 -8.61
N GLU A 277 6.95 -30.56 -9.94
CA GLU A 277 6.68 -29.46 -10.86
C GLU A 277 5.22 -28.98 -10.75
N SER A 278 4.24 -29.88 -10.82
CA SER A 278 2.82 -29.53 -10.69
C SER A 278 2.48 -28.90 -9.33
N GLN A 279 3.10 -29.36 -8.23
CA GLN A 279 2.95 -28.75 -6.91
C GLN A 279 3.56 -27.35 -6.84
N THR A 280 4.68 -27.09 -7.51
CA THR A 280 5.25 -25.74 -7.58
C THR A 280 4.35 -24.79 -8.37
N GLU A 281 3.78 -25.24 -9.48
CA GLU A 281 2.82 -24.45 -10.25
C GLU A 281 1.56 -24.14 -9.43
N LEU A 282 1.04 -25.12 -8.69
CA LEU A 282 -0.08 -24.92 -7.78
C LEU A 282 0.22 -23.83 -6.73
N LYS A 283 1.38 -23.89 -6.07
CA LYS A 283 1.79 -22.88 -5.08
C LYS A 283 1.89 -21.48 -5.71
N LEU A 284 2.41 -21.38 -6.94
CA LEU A 284 2.48 -20.11 -7.66
C LEU A 284 1.09 -19.56 -8.01
N ALA A 285 0.18 -20.42 -8.45
CA ALA A 285 -1.21 -20.03 -8.74
C ALA A 285 -1.95 -19.56 -7.47
N GLU A 286 -1.78 -20.28 -6.35
CA GLU A 286 -2.38 -19.88 -5.07
C GLU A 286 -1.80 -18.57 -4.53
N ALA A 287 -0.49 -18.33 -4.71
CA ALA A 287 0.15 -17.08 -4.35
C ALA A 287 -0.38 -15.90 -5.19
N ALA A 288 -0.59 -16.10 -6.49
CA ALA A 288 -1.18 -15.09 -7.38
C ALA A 288 -2.63 -14.75 -6.95
N LEU A 289 -3.47 -15.76 -6.71
CA LEU A 289 -4.84 -15.56 -6.22
C LEU A 289 -4.86 -14.83 -4.88
N LYS A 290 -3.93 -15.16 -3.97
CA LYS A 290 -3.80 -14.47 -2.69
C LYS A 290 -3.43 -12.99 -2.89
N SER A 291 -2.49 -12.68 -3.78
CA SER A 291 -2.10 -11.30 -4.08
C SER A 291 -3.27 -10.45 -4.58
N VAL A 292 -4.12 -11.01 -5.46
CA VAL A 292 -5.34 -10.33 -5.97
C VAL A 292 -6.32 -10.06 -4.82
N LYS A 293 -6.53 -11.04 -3.93
CA LYS A 293 -7.42 -10.89 -2.77
C LYS A 293 -6.91 -9.87 -1.76
N ASP A 294 -5.60 -9.84 -1.51
CA ASP A 294 -4.98 -8.87 -0.60
C ASP A 294 -5.15 -7.43 -1.16
N GLU A 295 -4.97 -7.21 -2.48
CA GLU A 295 -5.22 -5.92 -3.14
C GLU A 295 -6.71 -5.51 -3.05
N MET A 296 -7.63 -6.45 -3.26
CA MET A 296 -9.07 -6.21 -3.07
C MET A 296 -9.40 -5.79 -1.63
N GLU A 297 -8.80 -6.44 -0.62
CA GLU A 297 -9.00 -6.09 0.79
C GLU A 297 -8.48 -4.67 1.08
N GLU A 298 -7.32 -4.30 0.56
CA GLU A 298 -6.77 -2.94 0.67
C GLU A 298 -7.71 -1.90 0.07
N ILE A 299 -8.25 -2.15 -1.13
CA ILE A 299 -9.22 -1.26 -1.78
C ILE A 299 -10.51 -1.13 -0.94
N ASN A 300 -11.01 -2.25 -0.41
CA ASN A 300 -12.21 -2.26 0.44
C ASN A 300 -12.01 -1.47 1.75
N VAL A 301 -10.80 -1.42 2.29
CA VAL A 301 -10.46 -0.57 3.44
C VAL A 301 -10.32 0.90 3.05
N ARG A 302 -9.76 1.20 1.87
CA ARG A 302 -9.49 2.58 1.43
C ARG A 302 -10.74 3.33 0.96
N LEU A 303 -11.68 2.65 0.31
CA LEU A 303 -12.91 3.24 -0.23
C LEU A 303 -13.75 4.01 0.83
N PRO A 304 -14.07 3.45 2.01
CA PRO A 304 -14.79 4.17 3.06
C PRO A 304 -14.08 5.43 3.56
N ILE A 305 -12.75 5.40 3.61
CA ILE A 305 -11.94 6.55 4.06
C ILE A 305 -12.08 7.70 3.06
N LEU A 306 -11.93 7.41 1.76
CA LEU A 306 -12.09 8.43 0.71
C LEU A 306 -13.53 8.98 0.63
N LEU A 307 -14.54 8.14 0.88
CA LEU A 307 -15.94 8.57 0.96
C LEU A 307 -16.16 9.59 2.10
N GLU A 308 -15.59 9.33 3.28
CA GLU A 308 -15.68 10.29 4.39
C GLU A 308 -14.84 11.55 4.11
N GLU A 309 -13.66 11.43 3.50
CA GLU A 309 -12.85 12.58 3.05
C GLU A 309 -13.63 13.46 2.05
N LYS A 310 -14.31 12.85 1.05
CA LYS A 310 -15.19 13.54 0.09
C LYS A 310 -16.29 14.31 0.83
N LYS A 311 -16.98 13.64 1.77
CA LYS A 311 -18.07 14.22 2.55
C LYS A 311 -17.61 15.39 3.43
N LEU A 312 -16.46 15.25 4.09
CA LEU A 312 -15.87 16.31 4.90
C LEU A 312 -15.44 17.51 4.04
N ALA A 313 -14.84 17.27 2.88
CA ALA A 313 -14.46 18.32 1.94
C ALA A 313 -15.68 19.06 1.37
N ALA A 314 -16.75 18.34 1.02
CA ALA A 314 -18.01 18.93 0.56
C ALA A 314 -18.65 19.80 1.66
N LYS A 315 -18.72 19.32 2.90
CA LYS A 315 -19.21 20.11 4.04
C LYS A 315 -18.38 21.37 4.30
N ALA A 316 -17.07 21.30 4.06
CA ALA A 316 -16.16 22.43 4.17
C ALA A 316 -16.20 23.37 2.94
N ARG A 317 -17.08 23.12 1.96
CA ARG A 317 -17.15 23.83 0.67
C ARG A 317 -15.82 23.85 -0.08
N ASN A 318 -15.00 22.82 0.10
CA ASN A 318 -13.74 22.64 -0.64
C ASN A 318 -13.97 21.69 -1.83
N PHE A 319 -14.64 22.19 -2.87
CA PHE A 319 -15.08 21.41 -4.02
C PHE A 319 -13.91 20.77 -4.78
N LYS A 320 -12.74 21.43 -4.80
CA LYS A 320 -11.52 20.86 -5.40
C LYS A 320 -11.00 19.62 -4.67
N ALA A 321 -11.05 19.62 -3.33
CA ALA A 321 -10.69 18.45 -2.54
C ALA A 321 -11.74 17.34 -2.67
N ALA A 322 -13.03 17.69 -2.69
CA ALA A 322 -14.13 16.76 -2.91
C ALA A 322 -14.05 16.09 -4.30
N GLY A 323 -13.77 16.85 -5.36
CA GLY A 323 -13.59 16.35 -6.73
C GLY A 323 -12.39 15.39 -6.85
N LYS A 324 -11.25 15.71 -6.21
CA LYS A 324 -10.10 14.79 -6.12
C LYS A 324 -10.44 13.47 -5.43
N ALA A 325 -11.15 13.53 -4.29
CA ALA A 325 -11.59 12.34 -3.58
C ALA A 325 -12.58 11.52 -4.43
N SER A 326 -13.52 12.19 -5.11
CA SER A 326 -14.50 11.56 -6.01
C SER A 326 -13.82 10.82 -7.17
N LYS A 327 -12.81 11.44 -7.80
CA LYS A 327 -12.02 10.81 -8.87
C LYS A 327 -11.28 9.56 -8.37
N ALA A 328 -10.64 9.64 -7.20
CA ALA A 328 -9.95 8.50 -6.60
C ALA A 328 -10.93 7.36 -6.23
N ILE A 329 -12.14 7.68 -5.74
CA ILE A 329 -13.19 6.70 -5.49
C ILE A 329 -13.56 5.97 -6.78
N LYS A 330 -13.80 6.70 -7.88
CA LYS A 330 -14.15 6.10 -9.17
C LYS A 330 -13.04 5.20 -9.72
N GLU A 331 -11.79 5.62 -9.59
CA GLU A 331 -10.62 4.83 -9.99
C GLU A 331 -10.49 3.54 -9.16
N LEU A 332 -10.60 3.63 -7.82
CA LEU A 332 -10.55 2.45 -6.95
C LEU A 332 -11.73 1.50 -7.16
N MET A 333 -12.93 2.02 -7.43
CA MET A 333 -14.08 1.19 -7.79
C MET A 333 -13.82 0.45 -9.11
N SER A 334 -13.37 1.15 -10.15
CA SER A 334 -13.04 0.50 -11.42
C SER A 334 -11.95 -0.56 -11.27
N ARG A 335 -10.93 -0.30 -10.44
CA ARG A 335 -9.87 -1.28 -10.15
C ARG A 335 -10.41 -2.47 -9.36
N LYS A 336 -11.32 -2.24 -8.40
CA LYS A 336 -12.00 -3.29 -7.65
C LYS A 336 -12.79 -4.21 -8.59
N ASP A 337 -13.60 -3.65 -9.48
CA ASP A 337 -14.41 -4.43 -10.42
C ASP A 337 -13.51 -5.28 -11.34
N GLN A 338 -12.37 -4.72 -11.78
CA GLN A 338 -11.36 -5.46 -12.54
C GLN A 338 -10.77 -6.63 -11.74
N LEU A 339 -10.35 -6.39 -10.49
CA LEU A 339 -9.78 -7.43 -9.61
C LEU A 339 -10.79 -8.50 -9.22
N GLU A 340 -12.07 -8.14 -9.05
CA GLU A 340 -13.15 -9.11 -8.83
C GLU A 340 -13.28 -10.03 -10.05
N GLY A 341 -13.27 -9.48 -11.27
CA GLY A 341 -13.23 -10.27 -12.50
C GLY A 341 -12.00 -11.17 -12.60
N GLU A 342 -10.80 -10.64 -12.36
CA GLU A 342 -9.53 -11.39 -12.37
C GLU A 342 -9.50 -12.51 -11.31
N SER A 343 -10.06 -12.25 -10.11
CA SER A 343 -10.14 -13.21 -9.01
C SER A 343 -11.12 -14.35 -9.29
N GLU A 344 -12.31 -14.03 -9.80
CA GLU A 344 -13.39 -15.00 -10.01
C GLU A 344 -13.11 -15.91 -11.21
N THR A 345 -12.51 -15.37 -12.27
CA THR A 345 -12.25 -16.11 -13.51
C THR A 345 -10.80 -16.61 -13.54
N GLU A 346 -9.86 -15.79 -14.01
CA GLU A 346 -8.51 -16.21 -14.37
C GLU A 346 -7.73 -16.84 -13.21
N ALA A 347 -7.68 -16.18 -12.06
CA ALA A 347 -6.88 -16.66 -10.93
C ALA A 347 -7.48 -17.92 -10.29
N SER A 348 -8.81 -17.97 -10.13
CA SER A 348 -9.52 -19.15 -9.59
C SER A 348 -9.43 -20.35 -10.54
N GLU A 349 -9.65 -20.15 -11.84
CA GLU A 349 -9.51 -21.20 -12.85
C GLU A 349 -8.08 -21.71 -12.98
N ARG A 350 -7.07 -20.82 -12.84
CA ARG A 350 -5.67 -21.24 -12.83
C ARG A 350 -5.35 -22.13 -11.63
N VAL A 351 -5.85 -21.79 -10.44
CA VAL A 351 -5.73 -22.66 -9.26
C VAL A 351 -6.45 -23.98 -9.48
N ALA A 352 -7.66 -23.97 -10.04
CA ALA A 352 -8.42 -25.20 -10.32
C ALA A 352 -7.66 -26.13 -11.28
N ARG A 353 -7.14 -25.60 -12.40
CA ARG A 353 -6.35 -26.36 -13.37
C ARG A 353 -5.04 -26.91 -12.78
N ALA A 354 -4.34 -26.12 -11.96
CA ALA A 354 -3.12 -26.58 -11.31
C ALA A 354 -3.40 -27.68 -10.27
N LYS A 355 -4.53 -27.59 -9.53
CA LYS A 355 -4.98 -28.65 -8.61
C LYS A 355 -5.31 -29.94 -9.34
N GLU A 356 -6.10 -29.85 -10.41
CA GLU A 356 -6.46 -31.00 -11.24
C GLU A 356 -5.21 -31.67 -11.83
N THR A 357 -4.27 -30.88 -12.38
CA THR A 357 -3.00 -31.39 -12.90
C THR A 357 -2.20 -32.13 -11.82
N THR A 358 -2.12 -31.55 -10.61
CA THR A 358 -1.44 -32.17 -9.46
C THR A 358 -2.12 -33.46 -9.02
N GLU A 359 -3.46 -33.54 -9.07
CA GLU A 359 -4.21 -34.75 -8.73
C GLU A 359 -3.96 -35.86 -9.76
N VAL A 360 -4.00 -35.52 -11.05
CA VAL A 360 -3.73 -36.46 -12.15
C VAL A 360 -2.29 -37.00 -12.10
N THR A 361 -1.29 -36.14 -11.88
CA THR A 361 0.12 -36.58 -11.79
C THR A 361 0.36 -37.47 -10.56
N ASN A 362 -0.24 -37.13 -9.40
CA ASN A 362 -0.16 -37.98 -8.21
C ASN A 362 -0.81 -39.35 -8.43
N LYS A 363 -1.97 -39.41 -9.09
CA LYS A 363 -2.63 -40.68 -9.40
C LYS A 363 -1.74 -41.57 -10.28
N LYS A 364 -1.14 -41.00 -11.33
CA LYS A 364 -0.19 -41.72 -12.19
C LYS A 364 1.05 -42.19 -11.42
N LEU A 365 1.58 -41.37 -10.51
CA LEU A 365 2.69 -41.77 -9.64
C LEU A 365 2.31 -42.98 -8.76
N CYS A 366 1.13 -42.97 -8.13
CA CYS A 366 0.65 -44.10 -7.32
C CYS A 366 0.48 -45.38 -8.15
N GLU A 367 -0.07 -45.28 -9.36
CA GLU A 367 -0.20 -46.40 -10.29
C GLU A 367 1.18 -46.97 -10.65
N GLN A 368 2.15 -46.12 -10.97
CA GLN A 368 3.53 -46.56 -11.27
C GLN A 368 4.26 -47.14 -10.06
N LYS A 369 4.08 -46.59 -8.85
CA LYS A 369 4.61 -47.19 -7.61
C LYS A 369 4.11 -48.62 -7.44
N THR A 370 2.82 -48.85 -7.69
CA THR A 370 2.23 -50.19 -7.60
C THR A 370 2.82 -51.15 -8.64
N ILE A 371 3.12 -50.67 -9.86
CA ILE A 371 3.76 -51.47 -10.91
C ILE A 371 5.19 -51.83 -10.51
N VAL A 372 5.98 -50.85 -10.06
CA VAL A 372 7.36 -51.07 -9.59
C VAL A 372 7.38 -52.05 -8.42
N GLU A 373 6.53 -51.87 -7.41
CA GLU A 373 6.43 -52.78 -6.25
C GLU A 373 6.08 -54.22 -6.66
N LYS A 374 5.15 -54.40 -7.61
CA LYS A 374 4.82 -55.73 -8.16
C LYS A 374 6.04 -56.35 -8.87
N HIS A 375 6.77 -55.58 -9.67
CA HIS A 375 7.95 -56.07 -10.39
C HIS A 375 9.11 -56.40 -9.44
N GLU A 376 9.38 -55.55 -8.45
CA GLU A 376 10.38 -55.80 -7.40
C GLU A 376 10.05 -57.07 -6.61
N LYS A 377 8.75 -57.29 -6.32
CA LYS A 377 8.29 -58.52 -5.67
C LYS A 377 8.52 -59.76 -6.54
N LEU A 378 8.21 -59.70 -7.84
CA LEU A 378 8.45 -60.81 -8.77
C LEU A 378 9.94 -61.13 -8.90
N GLU A 379 10.79 -60.11 -9.04
CA GLU A 379 12.24 -60.29 -9.11
C GLU A 379 12.80 -60.86 -7.80
N GLY A 380 12.33 -60.35 -6.65
CA GLY A 380 12.66 -60.91 -5.34
C GLY A 380 12.27 -62.38 -5.20
N GLN A 381 11.08 -62.77 -5.69
CA GLN A 381 10.64 -64.16 -5.73
C GLN A 381 11.48 -65.02 -6.67
N ARG A 382 11.90 -64.49 -7.83
CA ARG A 382 12.82 -65.18 -8.75
C ARG A 382 14.16 -65.46 -8.07
N CYS A 383 14.77 -64.46 -7.42
CA CYS A 383 16.01 -64.63 -6.65
C CYS A 383 15.84 -65.68 -5.54
N MET A 384 14.72 -65.64 -4.80
CA MET A 384 14.42 -66.65 -3.78
C MET A 384 14.31 -68.06 -4.36
N ASN A 385 13.69 -68.25 -5.53
CA ASN A 385 13.66 -69.55 -6.20
C ASN A 385 15.06 -70.05 -6.58
N LEU A 386 15.91 -69.18 -7.11
CA LEU A 386 17.30 -69.52 -7.44
C LEU A 386 18.10 -69.95 -6.19
N LEU A 387 17.95 -69.21 -5.08
CA LEU A 387 18.60 -69.54 -3.81
C LEU A 387 18.10 -70.88 -3.26
N ALA A 388 16.79 -71.11 -3.28
CA ALA A 388 16.20 -72.35 -2.78
C ALA A 388 16.61 -73.57 -3.62
N ASN A 389 16.67 -73.43 -4.95
CA ASN A 389 17.19 -74.48 -5.84
C ASN A 389 18.67 -74.77 -5.56
N LYS A 390 19.49 -73.72 -5.39
CA LYS A 390 20.91 -73.87 -5.04
C LYS A 390 21.09 -74.57 -3.68
N ILE A 391 20.29 -74.21 -2.67
CA ILE A 391 20.29 -74.88 -1.36
C ILE A 391 19.98 -76.36 -1.51
N MET A 392 18.92 -76.71 -2.25
CA MET A 392 18.53 -78.10 -2.46
C MET A 392 19.62 -78.90 -3.20
N MET A 393 20.25 -78.33 -4.22
CA MET A 393 21.40 -78.97 -4.90
C MET A 393 22.57 -79.23 -3.93
N LEU A 394 22.88 -78.25 -3.07
CA LEU A 394 23.94 -78.41 -2.06
C LEU A 394 23.55 -79.45 -1.00
N GLU A 395 22.28 -79.52 -0.59
CA GLU A 395 21.73 -80.55 0.31
C GLU A 395 21.84 -81.95 -0.31
N GLN A 396 21.55 -82.10 -1.62
CA GLN A 396 21.71 -83.36 -2.34
C GLN A 396 23.18 -83.79 -2.44
N ILE A 397 24.08 -82.87 -2.84
CA ILE A 397 25.54 -83.16 -2.89
C ILE A 397 26.04 -83.58 -1.51
N LYS A 398 25.51 -82.95 -0.44
CA LYS A 398 25.82 -83.30 0.94
C LYS A 398 25.31 -84.71 1.30
N GLU A 399 24.14 -85.12 0.85
CA GLU A 399 23.62 -86.49 1.06
C GLU A 399 24.45 -87.53 0.31
N GLU A 400 24.71 -87.32 -0.98
CA GLU A 400 25.51 -88.22 -1.82
C GLU A 400 26.93 -88.41 -1.29
N THR A 401 27.53 -87.35 -0.74
CA THR A 401 28.87 -87.43 -0.11
C THR A 401 28.86 -88.09 1.27
N ASN A 402 27.71 -88.16 1.94
CA ASN A 402 27.53 -88.81 3.23
C ASN A 402 27.10 -90.28 3.13
N GLU A 403 26.54 -90.74 1.99
CA GLU A 403 26.16 -92.14 1.75
C GLU A 403 27.35 -93.12 1.56
N SER A 404 28.57 -92.70 1.89
CA SER A 404 29.73 -93.58 1.82
C SER A 404 29.60 -94.77 2.81
N PRO A 405 29.85 -96.02 2.38
CA PRO A 405 29.41 -97.23 3.06
C PRO A 405 30.30 -97.56 4.27
N LEU A 406 29.96 -97.01 5.43
CA LEU A 406 30.46 -97.50 6.73
C LEU A 406 29.33 -97.96 7.65
N ASN A 407 28.11 -98.09 7.14
CA ASN A 407 26.94 -98.59 7.86
C ASN A 407 26.75 -100.11 7.74
N GLU A 408 27.83 -100.88 7.61
CA GLU A 408 27.80 -102.33 7.83
C GLU A 408 28.18 -102.64 9.29
N SER A 409 27.12 -102.90 10.07
CA SER A 409 27.07 -103.76 11.26
C SER A 409 28.37 -103.98 12.03
N MET A 410 28.54 -103.25 13.15
CA MET A 410 29.30 -103.79 14.29
C MET A 410 28.38 -103.91 15.50
N ASP A 411 27.99 -105.16 15.69
CA ASP A 411 27.33 -105.78 16.82
C ASP A 411 28.21 -105.71 18.07
N ASP A 412 27.54 -105.46 19.19
CA ASP A 412 27.93 -105.66 20.58
C ASP A 412 29.34 -105.26 21.07
N GLY A 413 29.35 -104.21 21.89
CA GLY A 413 30.12 -104.23 23.13
C GLY A 413 31.12 -103.09 23.31
N ASN A 414 30.79 -102.20 24.27
CA ASN A 414 31.68 -101.25 24.95
C ASN A 414 31.74 -99.82 24.35
N GLU A 415 30.60 -99.12 24.42
CA GLU A 415 30.34 -97.80 23.83
C GLU A 415 31.12 -96.62 24.45
N GLU A 416 31.66 -96.70 25.66
CA GLU A 416 32.10 -95.48 26.36
C GLU A 416 33.57 -95.06 26.11
N ASN A 417 34.41 -95.97 25.59
CA ASN A 417 35.86 -95.71 25.40
C ASN A 417 36.32 -95.54 23.94
N ILE A 418 35.49 -95.89 22.95
CA ILE A 418 35.83 -95.70 21.54
C ILE A 418 35.45 -94.29 21.06
N ILE A 419 34.40 -93.68 21.62
CA ILE A 419 33.90 -92.36 21.20
C ILE A 419 34.88 -91.21 21.53
N LYS A 420 35.72 -91.34 22.57
CA LYS A 420 36.70 -90.29 22.93
C LYS A 420 38.02 -90.37 22.17
N LYS A 421 38.36 -91.51 21.56
CA LYS A 421 39.64 -91.70 20.84
C LYS A 421 39.48 -91.65 19.31
N THR A 422 38.27 -91.88 18.80
CA THR A 422 37.98 -91.83 17.36
C THR A 422 37.46 -90.46 16.89
N LYS A 423 37.15 -89.53 17.81
CA LYS A 423 36.72 -88.14 17.48
C LYS A 423 37.80 -87.22 16.91
N MET A 424 39.04 -87.70 16.76
CA MET A 424 40.17 -86.84 16.35
C MET A 424 41.02 -87.42 15.21
N SER A 425 40.73 -88.62 14.69
CA SER A 425 41.65 -89.33 13.77
C SER A 425 41.09 -89.68 12.39
N LEU A 426 39.87 -89.32 12.04
CA LEU A 426 39.39 -89.38 10.65
C LEU A 426 38.31 -88.32 10.43
N LEU A 427 38.72 -87.05 10.39
CA LEU A 427 38.01 -86.08 9.54
C LEU A 427 38.30 -86.50 8.10
N THR A 428 37.47 -87.39 7.58
CA THR A 428 37.47 -87.71 6.16
C THR A 428 37.19 -86.42 5.39
N VAL A 429 37.76 -86.28 4.19
CA VAL A 429 37.51 -85.11 3.32
C VAL A 429 36.00 -84.89 3.12
N ALA A 430 35.21 -85.97 3.13
CA ALA A 430 33.74 -85.94 3.12
C ALA A 430 33.14 -85.15 4.30
N LEU A 431 33.63 -85.33 5.53
CA LEU A 431 33.11 -84.61 6.70
C LEU A 431 33.42 -83.10 6.64
N ILE A 432 34.62 -82.73 6.16
CA ILE A 432 34.96 -81.31 5.97
C ILE A 432 34.11 -80.72 4.84
N GLY A 433 33.91 -81.45 3.75
CA GLY A 433 33.02 -81.06 2.65
C GLY A 433 31.60 -80.81 3.13
N ALA A 434 31.05 -81.71 3.94
CA ALA A 434 29.72 -81.56 4.52
C ALA A 434 29.59 -80.31 5.42
N ILE A 435 30.62 -79.96 6.21
CA ILE A 435 30.62 -78.75 7.04
C ILE A 435 30.63 -77.48 6.17
N VAL A 436 31.44 -77.44 5.11
CA VAL A 436 31.50 -76.29 4.19
C VAL A 436 30.17 -76.11 3.45
N LEU A 437 29.57 -77.22 3.00
CA LEU A 437 28.23 -77.20 2.39
C LEU A 437 27.18 -76.69 3.38
N ASP A 438 27.25 -77.07 4.66
CA ASP A 438 26.34 -76.57 5.70
C ASP A 438 26.48 -75.06 5.95
N GLU A 439 27.70 -74.53 5.95
CA GLU A 439 27.94 -73.08 6.09
C GLU A 439 27.38 -72.30 4.88
N GLU A 440 27.62 -72.76 3.64
CA GLU A 440 27.07 -72.15 2.44
C GLU A 440 25.54 -72.24 2.39
N ILE A 441 24.96 -73.40 2.73
CA ILE A 441 23.50 -73.57 2.84
C ILE A 441 22.93 -72.60 3.89
N SER A 442 23.59 -72.45 5.04
CA SER A 442 23.16 -71.51 6.07
C SER A 442 23.23 -70.06 5.58
N ALA A 443 24.27 -69.69 4.83
CA ALA A 443 24.40 -68.35 4.26
C ALA A 443 23.28 -68.06 3.25
N LEU A 444 23.01 -68.99 2.32
CA LEU A 444 21.94 -68.87 1.33
C LEU A 444 20.55 -68.85 1.99
N LYS A 445 20.33 -69.62 3.07
CA LYS A 445 19.08 -69.57 3.85
C LYS A 445 18.90 -68.20 4.50
N ASN A 446 19.96 -67.61 5.05
CA ASN A 446 19.89 -66.27 5.62
C ASN A 446 19.59 -65.22 4.55
N GLU A 447 20.21 -65.30 3.37
CA GLU A 447 19.91 -64.41 2.25
C GLU A 447 18.44 -64.55 1.80
N GLY A 448 17.94 -65.77 1.67
CA GLY A 448 16.52 -66.04 1.40
C GLY A 448 15.57 -65.43 2.44
N LEU A 449 15.91 -65.53 3.73
CA LEU A 449 15.14 -64.88 4.80
C LEU A 449 15.16 -63.35 4.73
N THR A 450 16.25 -62.74 4.27
CA THR A 450 16.27 -61.29 4.05
C THR A 450 15.36 -60.86 2.91
N LEU A 451 15.28 -61.65 1.84
CA LEU A 451 14.33 -61.42 0.75
C LEU A 451 12.89 -61.70 1.19
N ASP A 452 12.65 -62.70 2.03
CA ASP A 452 11.34 -63.00 2.62
C ASP A 452 10.80 -61.82 3.45
N ALA A 453 11.67 -61.20 4.25
CA ALA A 453 11.29 -60.04 5.05
C ALA A 453 10.83 -58.84 4.19
N ARG A 454 11.32 -58.75 2.94
CA ARG A 454 10.98 -57.67 1.99
C ARG A 454 9.79 -58.00 1.10
N PHE A 455 9.72 -59.23 0.59
CA PHE A 455 8.80 -59.62 -0.48
C PHE A 455 7.83 -60.73 -0.09
N GLY A 456 8.15 -61.49 0.96
CA GLY A 456 7.39 -62.65 1.44
C GLY A 456 7.42 -63.87 0.52
N GLY A 457 7.05 -65.03 1.06
CA GLY A 457 6.83 -66.26 0.30
C GLY A 457 8.04 -67.20 0.21
N TRP A 458 9.11 -66.97 0.97
CA TRP A 458 10.28 -67.85 1.02
C TRP A 458 9.91 -69.27 1.46
N GLU A 459 9.10 -69.39 2.51
CA GLU A 459 8.68 -70.69 3.05
C GLU A 459 7.84 -71.48 2.02
N ASP A 460 6.99 -70.80 1.24
CA ASP A 460 6.19 -71.42 0.19
C ASP A 460 7.08 -71.94 -0.96
N ILE A 461 8.11 -71.17 -1.34
CA ILE A 461 9.10 -71.54 -2.36
C ILE A 461 9.94 -72.74 -1.91
N VAL A 462 10.52 -72.69 -0.70
CA VAL A 462 11.34 -73.76 -0.13
C VAL A 462 10.53 -75.05 0.00
N ASN A 463 9.26 -74.96 0.42
CA ASN A 463 8.39 -76.13 0.55
C ASN A 463 7.94 -76.69 -0.81
N SER A 464 7.77 -75.85 -1.83
CA SER A 464 7.45 -76.29 -3.19
C SER A 464 8.60 -77.09 -3.80
N ILE A 465 9.85 -76.67 -3.57
CA ILE A 465 11.04 -77.33 -4.11
C ILE A 465 11.31 -78.68 -3.42
N LYS A 466 11.14 -78.78 -2.09
CA LYS A 466 11.32 -80.03 -1.33
C LYS A 466 10.41 -81.19 -1.76
N ASN A 467 9.29 -80.89 -2.43
CA ASN A 467 8.32 -81.90 -2.87
C ASN A 467 8.55 -82.40 -4.31
N VAL A 468 9.58 -81.90 -5.01
CA VAL A 468 9.91 -82.32 -6.39
C VAL A 468 10.87 -83.52 -6.37
N PRO A 469 10.53 -84.67 -6.98
CA PRO A 469 11.43 -85.82 -7.08
C PRO A 469 12.76 -85.47 -7.77
N THR A 470 13.86 -85.95 -7.20
CA THR A 470 15.25 -85.58 -7.53
C THR A 470 15.66 -85.84 -8.98
N GLU A 471 14.98 -86.77 -9.66
CA GLU A 471 15.30 -87.16 -11.05
C GLU A 471 14.87 -86.13 -12.12
N ASP A 472 14.03 -85.15 -11.77
CA ASP A 472 13.51 -84.14 -12.72
C ASP A 472 14.17 -82.74 -12.58
N LEU A 473 15.10 -82.57 -11.64
CA LEU A 473 15.64 -81.25 -11.27
C LEU A 473 16.59 -80.64 -12.32
N GLU A 474 17.37 -81.45 -13.04
CA GLU A 474 18.29 -80.94 -14.07
C GLU A 474 17.58 -80.45 -15.35
N LYS A 475 16.30 -80.80 -15.56
CA LYS A 475 15.53 -80.37 -16.74
C LYS A 475 14.54 -79.25 -16.50
N LYS A 476 14.28 -78.88 -15.24
CA LYS A 476 13.21 -77.93 -14.89
C LYS A 476 13.67 -76.51 -14.58
N VAL A 477 14.99 -76.26 -14.58
CA VAL A 477 15.57 -74.93 -14.27
C VAL A 477 15.33 -73.90 -15.39
N GLU A 478 15.04 -74.32 -16.62
CA GLU A 478 14.83 -73.41 -17.76
C GLU A 478 13.37 -73.05 -18.06
N GLU A 479 12.40 -73.69 -17.41
CA GLU A 479 10.97 -73.45 -17.65
C GLU A 479 10.27 -72.99 -16.37
N ILE A 480 10.67 -71.84 -15.83
CA ILE A 480 9.75 -71.08 -14.97
C ILE A 480 8.81 -70.34 -15.94
N PRO A 481 7.51 -70.68 -16.00
CA PRO A 481 6.56 -69.95 -16.82
C PRO A 481 6.52 -68.51 -16.32
N CYS A 482 7.19 -67.62 -17.06
CA CYS A 482 6.97 -66.19 -16.97
C CYS A 482 5.51 -65.98 -17.36
N TYR A 483 4.62 -65.96 -16.37
CA TYR A 483 3.23 -65.55 -16.54
C TYR A 483 3.24 -64.05 -16.86
N ALA A 484 3.59 -63.74 -18.11
CA ALA A 484 3.23 -62.49 -18.74
C ALA A 484 1.71 -62.55 -18.97
N GLU A 485 0.93 -62.42 -17.90
CA GLU A 485 -0.41 -61.86 -18.03
C GLU A 485 -0.20 -60.45 -18.57
N LYS A 486 -0.20 -60.33 -19.90
CA LYS A 486 -0.58 -59.09 -20.57
C LYS A 486 -2.01 -58.82 -20.11
N GLU A 487 -2.17 -58.18 -18.96
CA GLU A 487 -3.31 -57.32 -18.71
C GLU A 487 -3.24 -56.28 -19.83
N THR A 488 -3.95 -56.56 -20.92
CA THR A 488 -4.38 -55.55 -21.86
C THR A 488 -5.21 -54.59 -21.02
N LEU A 489 -4.57 -53.54 -20.51
CA LEU A 489 -5.25 -52.33 -20.09
C LEU A 489 -6.17 -51.96 -21.25
N ASP A 490 -7.47 -52.18 -21.03
CA ASP A 490 -8.54 -51.65 -21.86
C ASP A 490 -8.30 -50.14 -21.92
N ASP A 491 -7.73 -49.68 -23.03
CA ASP A 491 -7.70 -48.28 -23.46
C ASP A 491 -9.15 -47.84 -23.73
N ASN A 492 -9.93 -47.70 -22.67
CA ASN A 492 -11.24 -47.09 -22.66
C ASN A 492 -11.12 -45.76 -21.91
N ASN A 493 -10.25 -44.90 -22.40
CA ASN A 493 -10.30 -43.48 -22.08
C ASN A 493 -10.62 -42.75 -23.38
N GLU A 494 -11.92 -42.69 -23.68
CA GLU A 494 -12.49 -41.81 -24.68
C GLU A 494 -11.97 -40.39 -24.41
N SER A 495 -10.98 -39.98 -25.19
CA SER A 495 -10.63 -38.57 -25.30
C SER A 495 -11.82 -37.90 -25.98
N GLU A 496 -12.72 -37.37 -25.14
CA GLU A 496 -13.76 -36.44 -25.53
C GLU A 496 -13.06 -35.20 -26.10
N ASN A 497 -12.90 -35.24 -27.41
CA ASN A 497 -12.36 -34.17 -28.22
C ASN A 497 -13.44 -33.07 -28.21
N VAL A 498 -13.33 -32.15 -27.25
CA VAL A 498 -14.16 -30.94 -27.22
C VAL A 498 -13.76 -30.08 -28.42
N ALA A 499 -14.42 -30.35 -29.54
CA ALA A 499 -14.57 -29.40 -30.62
C ALA A 499 -15.29 -28.18 -30.06
N VAL A 500 -14.55 -27.10 -29.83
CA VAL A 500 -15.13 -25.75 -29.69
C VAL A 500 -15.49 -25.30 -31.10
N GLU A 501 -16.66 -25.76 -31.54
CA GLU A 501 -17.40 -25.21 -32.66
C GLU A 501 -18.13 -23.94 -32.20
N GLY A 502 -18.11 -22.92 -33.06
CA GLY A 502 -18.45 -21.56 -32.70
C GLY A 502 -19.89 -21.30 -32.30
N THR A 503 -20.08 -20.17 -31.65
CA THR A 503 -21.32 -19.41 -31.55
C THR A 503 -20.89 -17.95 -31.35
N ALA A 504 -21.00 -17.14 -32.39
CA ALA A 504 -22.16 -16.30 -32.66
C ALA A 504 -22.05 -14.98 -31.89
N GLU A 505 -21.71 -13.94 -32.66
CA GLU A 505 -22.40 -12.64 -32.66
C GLU A 505 -23.25 -12.36 -31.41
N ASP A 506 -22.83 -11.40 -30.59
CA ASP A 506 -23.82 -10.51 -29.99
C ASP A 506 -23.30 -9.08 -29.89
N ASP A 507 -24.17 -8.21 -30.36
CA ASP A 507 -24.10 -6.77 -30.42
C ASP A 507 -23.96 -6.18 -29.02
N THR A 508 -22.90 -5.40 -28.79
CA THR A 508 -23.00 -4.29 -27.84
C THR A 508 -22.65 -3.00 -28.55
N SER A 509 -23.69 -2.46 -29.16
CA SER A 509 -23.98 -1.03 -29.33
C SER A 509 -22.92 -0.10 -28.75
N THR A 510 -22.15 0.48 -29.66
CA THR A 510 -21.44 1.75 -29.44
C THR A 510 -22.50 2.81 -29.13
N ALA A 511 -22.82 3.00 -27.84
CA ALA A 511 -23.70 4.06 -27.40
C ALA A 511 -23.00 5.39 -27.70
N GLU A 512 -23.57 6.12 -28.63
CA GLU A 512 -23.26 7.51 -28.95
C GLU A 512 -23.32 8.35 -27.67
N ASP A 513 -22.15 8.62 -27.10
CA ASP A 513 -22.00 9.65 -26.08
C ASP A 513 -22.15 11.01 -26.80
N LYS A 514 -23.40 11.47 -26.86
CA LYS A 514 -23.76 12.84 -27.21
C LYS A 514 -23.17 13.77 -26.16
N LYS A 515 -21.92 14.16 -26.36
CA LYS A 515 -21.40 15.43 -25.82
C LYS A 515 -22.19 16.55 -26.48
N GLU A 516 -23.22 17.03 -25.81
CA GLU A 516 -23.75 18.36 -26.04
C GLU A 516 -22.63 19.36 -25.73
N ASP A 517 -22.05 19.87 -26.82
CA ASP A 517 -21.13 21.00 -26.87
C ASP A 517 -21.88 22.28 -26.45
N ILE A 518 -22.08 22.45 -25.14
CA ILE A 518 -22.53 23.71 -24.53
C ILE A 518 -21.31 24.32 -23.85
N GLY A 519 -20.46 25.01 -24.62
CA GLY A 519 -19.27 25.59 -24.00
C GLY A 519 -18.36 26.38 -24.91
N LYS A 520 -18.88 27.11 -25.88
CA LYS A 520 -18.03 27.95 -26.73
C LYS A 520 -18.66 29.27 -27.14
N GLU A 521 -19.13 30.06 -26.18
CA GLU A 521 -19.43 31.47 -26.45
C GLU A 521 -19.48 32.37 -25.20
N LEU A 522 -18.43 32.36 -24.37
CA LEU A 522 -18.16 33.48 -23.44
C LEU A 522 -16.66 33.78 -23.47
N SER A 523 -16.17 34.25 -24.62
CA SER A 523 -14.86 34.90 -24.70
C SER A 523 -14.94 36.20 -23.90
N ALA A 524 -14.38 36.15 -22.69
CA ALA A 524 -14.09 37.32 -21.86
C ALA A 524 -13.34 38.35 -22.72
N SER A 525 -14.02 39.44 -23.05
CA SER A 525 -13.37 40.61 -23.62
C SER A 525 -12.61 41.29 -22.50
N PRO A 526 -11.27 41.44 -22.59
CA PRO A 526 -10.51 42.17 -21.58
C PRO A 526 -10.97 43.63 -21.59
N LEU A 527 -11.66 44.05 -20.53
CA LEU A 527 -12.01 45.46 -20.33
C LEU A 527 -10.71 46.25 -20.21
N LYS A 528 -10.42 46.98 -21.29
CA LYS A 528 -9.27 47.84 -21.47
C LYS A 528 -9.38 48.97 -20.45
N ALA A 529 -8.43 49.02 -19.52
CA ALA A 529 -8.31 50.04 -18.48
C ALA A 529 -8.44 51.45 -19.08
N LEU A 530 -9.58 52.10 -18.81
CA LEU A 530 -9.83 53.50 -19.13
C LEU A 530 -9.23 54.35 -18.01
N SER A 531 -8.03 54.88 -18.24
CA SER A 531 -7.47 55.98 -17.46
C SER A 531 -8.27 57.26 -17.76
N LEU A 532 -9.10 57.70 -16.82
CA LEU A 532 -9.92 58.89 -16.91
C LEU A 532 -9.39 59.98 -15.97
N ASP A 533 -8.58 60.87 -16.52
CA ASP A 533 -8.40 62.24 -16.01
C ASP A 533 -9.36 63.15 -16.82
N ASN A 534 -10.59 63.38 -16.34
CA ASN A 534 -11.39 64.57 -16.72
C ASN A 534 -12.67 64.75 -15.87
N ASP A 535 -12.72 65.90 -15.20
CA ASP A 535 -13.56 66.25 -14.04
C ASP A 535 -14.96 66.84 -14.39
N ALA A 536 -15.58 66.40 -15.49
CA ALA A 536 -16.92 66.90 -15.87
C ALA A 536 -17.86 65.86 -16.54
N GLY A 537 -17.39 64.63 -16.78
CA GLY A 537 -18.21 63.52 -17.31
C GLY A 537 -18.79 62.58 -16.23
N SER A 538 -18.63 62.93 -14.95
CA SER A 538 -18.79 62.06 -13.77
C SER A 538 -20.18 61.44 -13.59
N VAL A 539 -21.26 62.13 -13.99
CA VAL A 539 -22.62 61.63 -13.71
C VAL A 539 -23.04 60.49 -14.64
N ILE A 540 -22.70 60.57 -15.94
CA ILE A 540 -23.06 59.53 -16.92
C ILE A 540 -22.26 58.25 -16.69
N ALA A 541 -20.97 58.39 -16.34
CA ALA A 541 -20.11 57.25 -16.01
C ALA A 541 -20.58 56.50 -14.74
N LYS A 542 -21.12 57.23 -13.74
CA LYS A 542 -21.67 56.62 -12.52
C LYS A 542 -22.96 55.85 -12.78
N GLU A 543 -23.83 56.36 -13.65
CA GLU A 543 -25.09 55.68 -13.97
C GLU A 543 -24.87 54.39 -14.78
N GLU A 544 -23.87 54.38 -15.67
CA GLU A 544 -23.41 53.17 -16.36
C GLU A 544 -22.76 52.18 -15.39
N ALA A 545 -21.89 52.64 -14.48
CA ALA A 545 -21.29 51.79 -13.44
C ALA A 545 -22.35 51.13 -12.54
N LYS A 546 -23.41 51.86 -12.17
CA LYS A 546 -24.56 51.31 -11.42
C LYS A 546 -25.29 50.21 -12.18
N LYS A 547 -25.52 50.39 -13.48
CA LYS A 547 -26.15 49.33 -14.32
C LYS A 547 -25.28 48.08 -14.42
N VAL A 548 -23.96 48.26 -14.60
CA VAL A 548 -23.00 47.15 -14.63
C VAL A 548 -22.99 46.42 -13.27
N TRP A 549 -22.97 47.16 -12.17
CA TRP A 549 -23.02 46.60 -10.82
C TRP A 549 -24.29 45.78 -10.57
N LYS A 550 -25.47 46.29 -10.96
CA LYS A 550 -26.73 45.56 -10.83
C LYS A 550 -26.73 44.26 -11.64
N ASN A 551 -26.20 44.30 -12.87
CA ASN A 551 -26.06 43.11 -13.71
C ASN A 551 -25.09 42.08 -13.11
N LEU A 552 -23.92 42.53 -12.62
CA LEU A 552 -22.94 41.66 -11.97
C LEU A 552 -23.50 41.03 -10.69
N THR A 553 -24.23 41.80 -9.88
CA THR A 553 -24.86 41.31 -8.64
C THR A 553 -25.90 40.24 -8.94
N GLN A 554 -26.76 40.47 -9.94
CA GLN A 554 -27.70 39.45 -10.42
C GLN A 554 -26.96 38.19 -10.91
N ARG A 555 -25.87 38.34 -11.68
CA ARG A 555 -25.06 37.19 -12.13
C ARG A 555 -24.38 36.46 -10.98
N ILE A 556 -23.94 37.15 -9.93
CA ILE A 556 -23.39 36.53 -8.71
C ILE A 556 -24.46 35.68 -8.04
N GLU A 557 -25.68 36.20 -7.90
CA GLU A 557 -26.79 35.48 -7.28
C GLU A 557 -27.19 34.24 -8.10
N GLU A 558 -27.35 34.38 -9.42
CA GLU A 558 -27.62 33.26 -10.32
C GLU A 558 -26.49 32.20 -10.31
N THR A 559 -25.23 32.63 -10.23
CA THR A 559 -24.08 31.71 -10.16
C THR A 559 -24.02 31.02 -8.80
N ALA A 560 -24.35 31.72 -7.71
CA ALA A 560 -24.40 31.15 -6.36
C ALA A 560 -25.51 30.08 -6.25
N GLU A 561 -26.68 30.34 -6.84
CA GLU A 561 -27.78 29.36 -6.88
C GLU A 561 -27.38 28.12 -7.71
N ARG A 562 -26.72 28.32 -8.86
CA ARG A 562 -26.19 27.20 -9.66
C ARG A 562 -25.09 26.43 -8.92
N LEU A 563 -24.23 27.10 -8.17
CA LEU A 563 -23.18 26.49 -7.36
C LEU A 563 -23.79 25.60 -6.27
N GLU A 564 -24.82 26.10 -5.58
CA GLU A 564 -25.55 25.32 -4.58
C GLU A 564 -26.23 24.11 -5.20
N LYS A 565 -26.89 24.28 -6.35
CA LYS A 565 -27.49 23.17 -7.10
C LYS A 565 -26.47 22.13 -7.55
N ALA A 566 -25.33 22.55 -8.10
CA ALA A 566 -24.25 21.64 -8.51
C ALA A 566 -23.65 20.88 -7.31
N ALA A 567 -23.53 21.55 -6.16
CA ALA A 567 -23.10 20.90 -4.92
C ALA A 567 -24.12 19.86 -4.41
N ASP A 568 -25.42 20.16 -4.51
CA ASP A 568 -26.52 19.25 -4.13
C ASP A 568 -26.63 18.03 -5.07
N GLU A 569 -26.34 18.22 -6.37
CA GLU A 569 -26.29 17.16 -7.38
C GLU A 569 -24.98 16.35 -7.35
N GLU A 570 -24.07 16.68 -6.42
CA GLU A 570 -22.73 16.08 -6.30
C GLU A 570 -21.83 16.26 -7.53
N ASP A 571 -22.10 17.26 -8.39
CA ASP A 571 -21.24 17.63 -9.51
C ASP A 571 -20.14 18.60 -9.07
N TYR A 572 -19.12 18.05 -8.40
CA TYR A 572 -18.05 18.83 -7.80
C TYR A 572 -17.12 19.51 -8.82
N ASP A 573 -17.05 18.98 -10.05
CA ASP A 573 -16.25 19.59 -11.11
C ASP A 573 -16.95 20.87 -11.59
N LEU A 574 -18.26 20.80 -11.88
CA LEU A 574 -19.06 21.98 -12.19
C LEU A 574 -19.12 22.97 -11.02
N ALA A 575 -19.26 22.50 -9.79
CA ALA A 575 -19.25 23.36 -8.60
C ALA A 575 -17.90 24.11 -8.45
N ALA A 576 -16.77 23.45 -8.72
CA ALA A 576 -15.47 24.12 -8.68
C ALA A 576 -15.34 25.23 -9.75
N GLU A 577 -15.83 24.98 -10.97
CA GLU A 577 -15.86 25.99 -12.04
C GLU A 577 -16.76 27.19 -11.70
N LEU A 578 -17.93 26.92 -11.13
CA LEU A 578 -18.88 27.95 -10.69
C LEU A 578 -18.33 28.77 -9.52
N ASP A 579 -17.61 28.16 -8.58
CA ASP A 579 -16.97 28.86 -7.45
C ASP A 579 -15.86 29.81 -7.94
N GLU A 580 -15.03 29.37 -8.88
CA GLU A 580 -14.01 30.23 -9.51
C GLU A 580 -14.64 31.38 -10.31
N LEU A 581 -15.74 31.12 -11.04
CA LEU A 581 -16.50 32.15 -11.74
C LEU A 581 -17.13 33.16 -10.77
N LEU A 582 -17.62 32.69 -9.62
CA LEU A 582 -18.19 33.53 -8.57
C LEU A 582 -17.13 34.42 -7.92
N GLU A 583 -15.92 33.90 -7.64
CA GLU A 583 -14.79 34.73 -7.19
C GLU A 583 -14.41 35.79 -8.24
N ASN A 584 -14.32 35.41 -9.52
CA ASN A 584 -14.02 36.36 -10.59
C ASN A 584 -15.07 37.48 -10.67
N LEU A 585 -16.37 37.15 -10.65
CA LEU A 585 -17.45 38.14 -10.64
C LEU A 585 -17.37 39.06 -9.41
N LYS A 586 -17.03 38.54 -8.23
CA LYS A 586 -16.81 39.36 -7.02
C LYS A 586 -15.65 40.34 -7.21
N THR A 587 -14.54 39.88 -7.78
CA THR A 587 -13.40 40.77 -8.05
C THR A 587 -13.73 41.84 -9.11
N GLU A 588 -14.59 41.53 -10.09
CA GLU A 588 -15.10 42.52 -11.05
C GLU A 588 -15.99 43.57 -10.36
N VAL A 589 -16.85 43.15 -9.42
CA VAL A 589 -17.66 44.08 -8.60
C VAL A 589 -16.77 44.98 -7.75
N ASP A 590 -15.75 44.42 -7.10
CA ASP A 590 -14.80 45.20 -6.29
C ASP A 590 -14.00 46.19 -7.15
N ALA A 591 -13.65 45.82 -8.38
CA ALA A 591 -12.93 46.67 -9.32
C ALA A 591 -13.74 47.88 -9.81
N LEU A 592 -15.08 47.86 -9.70
CA LEU A 592 -15.92 49.03 -10.01
C LEU A 592 -15.73 50.17 -9.01
N GLY A 593 -15.18 49.90 -7.82
CA GLY A 593 -14.84 50.94 -6.84
C GLY A 593 -16.02 51.75 -6.31
N LEU A 594 -17.24 51.20 -6.39
CA LEU A 594 -18.45 51.83 -5.85
C LEU A 594 -18.38 51.81 -4.32
N THR A 595 -18.65 52.97 -3.72
CA THR A 595 -18.69 53.09 -2.25
C THR A 595 -20.01 52.53 -1.71
N SER A 596 -20.03 52.06 -0.44
CA SER A 596 -21.24 51.52 0.19
C SER A 596 -22.43 52.48 0.08
N ASP A 597 -22.18 53.78 0.26
CA ASP A 597 -23.21 54.83 0.17
C ASP A 597 -23.81 54.93 -1.26
N GLU A 598 -23.02 54.65 -2.30
CA GLU A 598 -23.48 54.65 -3.69
C GLU A 598 -24.29 53.40 -4.04
N ILE A 599 -24.04 52.29 -3.34
CA ILE A 599 -24.77 51.02 -3.48
C ILE A 599 -26.15 51.13 -2.81
N ASP A 600 -26.22 51.67 -1.59
CA ASP A 600 -27.49 51.79 -0.84
C ASP A 600 -28.52 52.66 -1.56
N VAL A 601 -28.06 53.69 -2.28
CA VAL A 601 -28.93 54.55 -3.10
C VAL A 601 -29.54 53.77 -4.28
N VAL A 602 -28.82 52.79 -4.83
CA VAL A 602 -29.32 51.96 -5.94
C VAL A 602 -30.39 50.98 -5.46
N GLU A 603 -30.22 50.40 -4.27
CA GLU A 603 -31.22 49.49 -3.68
C GLU A 603 -32.54 50.20 -3.37
N LEU A 604 -32.50 51.47 -2.96
CA LEU A 604 -33.71 52.26 -2.67
C LEU A 604 -34.45 52.75 -3.92
N GLU A 605 -33.78 52.81 -5.07
CA GLU A 605 -34.36 53.23 -6.35
C GLU A 605 -34.96 52.07 -7.16
N SER A 606 -34.70 50.82 -6.77
CA SER A 606 -35.28 49.60 -7.35
C SER A 606 -36.41 49.04 -6.51
#